data_AF-A0A1P8M3J1-F1
#
_entry.id   AF-A0A1P8M3J1-F1
#
_cell.length_a   1.000
_cell.length_b   1.000
_cell.length_c   1.000
_cell.angle_alpha   90.00
_cell.angle_beta   90.00
_cell.angle_gamma   90.00
#
_symmetry.space_group_name_H-M   'P 1'
#
loop_
_entity.id
_entity.type
_entity.pdbx_description
1 polymer ?
#
loop_
_entity_poly.entity_id
_entity_poly.type
_entity_poly.pdbx_seq_one_letter_code
_entity_poly.pdbx_strand_id
1 'polypeptide(L)'
;MPAAGSGTGTAEWYRHFGTVDAPGSSPCYADWSVHIAGDPELIARIDEWPYNKRQPLLMLAAARFLGAGMSPYAEFRKFLDEHWDEVSRIVLSRATQTNEVGRCATLLPSLAAIAATEGRPLALIEVGASAGLALFPDRYSYEFDDGGTVTRVGPHASGERPEPPVLRCRTSGPVPLPDSLPEVVWRAGIDLNPLDVRNPDDVAWLEALIWPEQEFRRERLRRAIAVAREDPPLLVAGDLNAQLPSLAAQAPADAALVVLHSAVMGYLNADGRAQFRATMQGLARDRGCHWLSNEGETVIFQEDGSSVVPEMDAGRLRGNFLLQHDGRPVAITGPHGQRLDWL
;
A
#
# COMPACT_ATOMS: atom_id res chain seq x y z
N MET A 1 -9.68 -8.01 -9.02
CA MET A 1 -10.90 -7.66 -9.78
C MET A 1 -11.93 -8.76 -9.54
N PRO A 2 -13.02 -8.56 -8.80
CA PRO A 2 -14.06 -9.57 -8.72
C PRO A 2 -14.72 -9.71 -10.10
N ALA A 3 -15.01 -10.95 -10.47
CA ALA A 3 -15.56 -11.34 -11.76
C ALA A 3 -16.82 -10.55 -12.15
N ALA A 4 -17.00 -10.35 -13.46
CA ALA A 4 -18.24 -9.88 -14.05
C ALA A 4 -19.34 -10.93 -13.82
N GLY A 5 -20.07 -10.80 -12.71
CA GLY A 5 -21.12 -11.72 -12.30
C GLY A 5 -21.57 -11.43 -10.87
N SER A 6 -22.53 -10.50 -10.74
CA SER A 6 -23.13 -9.96 -9.51
C SER A 6 -22.23 -9.02 -8.68
N GLY A 7 -21.93 -7.84 -9.23
CA GLY A 7 -21.41 -6.74 -8.40
C GLY A 7 -22.42 -6.40 -7.31
N THR A 8 -21.99 -6.36 -6.05
CA THR A 8 -22.77 -5.78 -4.96
C THR A 8 -23.22 -4.39 -5.40
N GLY A 9 -24.52 -4.09 -5.24
CA GLY A 9 -25.04 -2.78 -5.62
C GLY A 9 -24.29 -1.68 -4.88
N THR A 10 -24.12 -0.51 -5.49
CA THR A 10 -23.36 0.62 -4.90
C THR A 10 -23.81 0.91 -3.46
N ALA A 11 -25.12 0.96 -3.20
CA ALA A 11 -25.65 1.14 -1.85
C ALA A 11 -25.22 0.05 -0.86
N GLU A 12 -25.15 -1.21 -1.29
CA GLU A 12 -24.68 -2.31 -0.45
C GLU A 12 -23.18 -2.19 -0.17
N TRP A 13 -22.39 -1.76 -1.16
CA TRP A 13 -20.96 -1.51 -0.97
C TRP A 13 -20.71 -0.40 0.07
N TYR A 14 -21.41 0.72 -0.04
CA TYR A 14 -21.33 1.80 0.96
C TYR A 14 -21.81 1.34 2.35
N ARG A 15 -22.87 0.53 2.42
CA ARG A 15 -23.35 -0.05 3.68
C ARG A 15 -22.31 -0.99 4.29
N HIS A 16 -21.72 -1.86 3.49
CA HIS A 16 -20.67 -2.77 3.94
C HIS A 16 -19.48 -1.99 4.48
N PHE A 17 -18.98 -1.02 3.72
CA PHE A 17 -17.87 -0.18 4.16
C PHE A 17 -18.20 0.55 5.47
N GLY A 18 -19.40 1.10 5.60
CA GLY A 18 -19.84 1.80 6.81
C GLY A 18 -20.09 0.92 8.03
N THR A 19 -20.40 -0.36 7.85
CA THR A 19 -20.76 -1.30 8.94
C THR A 19 -19.69 -2.33 9.26
N VAL A 20 -18.73 -2.54 8.36
CA VAL A 20 -17.68 -3.57 8.48
C VAL A 20 -16.28 -2.96 8.43
N ASP A 21 -15.96 -2.18 7.39
CA ASP A 21 -14.58 -1.74 7.14
C ASP A 21 -14.17 -0.51 7.95
N ALA A 22 -15.04 0.50 7.99
CA ALA A 22 -14.79 1.78 8.65
C ALA A 22 -14.88 1.73 10.19
N PRO A 23 -15.81 0.95 10.80
CA PRO A 23 -15.93 0.90 12.25
C PRO A 23 -14.63 0.56 12.97
N GLY A 24 -14.36 1.25 14.08
CA GLY A 24 -13.12 1.10 14.85
C GLY A 24 -11.93 1.90 14.31
N SER A 25 -11.96 2.33 13.05
CA SER A 25 -10.89 3.13 12.43
C SER A 25 -11.31 4.56 12.09
N SER A 26 -12.55 4.78 11.64
CA SER A 26 -13.14 6.11 11.42
C SER A 26 -14.64 6.10 11.67
N PRO A 27 -15.09 6.57 12.85
CA PRO A 27 -16.51 6.81 13.11
C PRO A 27 -17.16 7.75 12.10
N CYS A 28 -16.44 8.77 11.63
CA CYS A 28 -16.94 9.71 10.62
C CYS A 28 -17.26 9.04 9.29
N TYR A 29 -16.33 8.23 8.76
CA TYR A 29 -16.56 7.52 7.50
C TYR A 29 -17.59 6.40 7.64
N ALA A 30 -17.66 5.76 8.80
CA ALA A 30 -18.70 4.79 9.11
C ALA A 30 -20.10 5.44 9.05
N ASP A 31 -20.29 6.55 9.77
CA ASP A 31 -21.54 7.31 9.79
C ASP A 31 -21.96 7.78 8.40
N TRP A 32 -21.05 8.47 7.69
CA TRP A 32 -21.35 8.97 6.34
C TRP A 32 -21.72 7.85 5.39
N SER A 33 -20.98 6.74 5.37
CA SER A 33 -21.21 5.66 4.40
C SER A 33 -22.53 4.92 4.62
N VAL A 34 -22.94 4.73 5.89
CA VAL A 34 -24.25 4.15 6.21
C VAL A 34 -25.39 5.05 5.73
N HIS A 35 -25.26 6.37 5.93
CA HIS A 35 -26.28 7.32 5.48
C HIS A 35 -26.32 7.45 3.95
N ILE A 36 -25.17 7.47 3.27
CA ILE A 36 -25.09 7.45 1.80
C ILE A 36 -25.80 6.20 1.25
N ALA A 37 -25.58 5.04 1.87
CA ALA A 37 -26.25 3.79 1.48
C ALA A 37 -27.78 3.81 1.65
N GLY A 38 -28.31 4.76 2.43
CA GLY A 38 -29.74 5.00 2.60
C GLY A 38 -30.30 6.16 1.76
N ASP A 39 -29.45 6.86 1.00
CA ASP A 39 -29.82 8.02 0.18
C ASP A 39 -29.92 7.62 -1.30
N PRO A 40 -31.13 7.30 -1.81
CA PRO A 40 -31.30 6.81 -3.17
C PRO A 40 -30.94 7.85 -4.24
N GLU A 41 -31.06 9.14 -3.93
CA GLU A 41 -30.70 10.20 -4.86
C GLU A 41 -29.18 10.27 -5.03
N LEU A 42 -28.44 10.28 -3.92
CA LEU A 42 -26.98 10.30 -3.97
C LEU A 42 -26.40 9.03 -4.60
N ILE A 43 -26.98 7.85 -4.30
CA ILE A 43 -26.58 6.59 -4.93
C ILE A 43 -26.79 6.64 -6.45
N ALA A 44 -27.92 7.19 -6.92
CA ALA A 44 -28.15 7.33 -8.36
C ALA A 44 -27.07 8.19 -9.04
N ARG A 45 -26.63 9.29 -8.39
CA ARG A 45 -25.53 10.12 -8.91
C ARG A 45 -24.18 9.36 -8.91
N ILE A 46 -23.88 8.58 -7.88
CA ILE A 46 -22.66 7.74 -7.83
C ILE A 46 -22.69 6.66 -8.92
N ASP A 47 -23.87 6.12 -9.22
CA ASP A 47 -24.05 5.09 -10.26
C ASP A 47 -23.81 5.59 -11.68
N GLU A 48 -23.73 6.91 -11.90
CA GLU A 48 -23.31 7.50 -13.18
C GLU A 48 -21.80 7.30 -13.44
N TRP A 49 -20.99 7.14 -12.39
CA TRP A 49 -19.57 6.87 -12.54
C TRP A 49 -19.31 5.43 -13.01
N PRO A 50 -18.18 5.17 -13.70
CA PRO A 50 -17.72 3.80 -13.96
C PRO A 50 -17.62 2.99 -12.66
N TYR A 51 -17.93 1.70 -12.69
CA TYR A 51 -17.99 0.86 -11.47
C TYR A 51 -16.72 0.94 -10.61
N ASN A 52 -15.53 0.95 -11.23
CA ASN A 52 -14.24 1.07 -10.54
C ASN A 52 -14.01 2.43 -9.84
N LYS A 53 -14.88 3.42 -10.09
CA LYS A 53 -14.86 4.76 -9.50
C LYS A 53 -15.91 4.96 -8.40
N ARG A 54 -16.74 3.95 -8.11
CA ARG A 54 -17.80 4.00 -7.08
C ARG A 54 -17.32 3.64 -5.67
N GLN A 55 -16.01 3.49 -5.47
CA GLN A 55 -15.42 3.10 -4.19
C GLN A 55 -15.75 4.17 -3.13
N PRO A 56 -16.26 3.78 -1.93
CA PRO A 56 -16.55 4.73 -0.86
C PRO A 56 -15.35 5.61 -0.51
N LEU A 57 -14.18 5.00 -0.32
CA LEU A 57 -12.97 5.73 0.05
C LEU A 57 -12.54 6.77 -1.00
N LEU A 58 -12.75 6.50 -2.29
CA LEU A 58 -12.39 7.44 -3.36
C LEU A 58 -13.28 8.69 -3.32
N MET A 59 -14.59 8.51 -3.18
CA MET A 59 -15.54 9.62 -3.07
C MET A 59 -15.32 10.43 -1.80
N LEU A 60 -15.15 9.75 -0.66
CA LEU A 60 -14.91 10.41 0.63
C LEU A 60 -13.59 11.19 0.60
N ALA A 61 -12.51 10.63 0.04
CA ALA A 61 -11.25 11.33 -0.14
C ALA A 61 -11.39 12.53 -1.09
N ALA A 62 -12.16 12.43 -2.17
CA ALA A 62 -12.42 13.56 -3.07
C ALA A 62 -13.13 14.72 -2.36
N ALA A 63 -14.15 14.42 -1.55
CA ALA A 63 -14.83 15.45 -0.75
C ALA A 63 -13.89 16.07 0.29
N ARG A 64 -13.07 15.25 0.97
CA ARG A 64 -12.05 15.73 1.93
C ARG A 64 -10.98 16.59 1.26
N PHE A 65 -10.57 16.24 0.04
CA PHE A 65 -9.61 17.00 -0.76
C PHE A 65 -10.14 18.41 -1.09
N LEU A 66 -11.45 18.54 -1.31
CA LEU A 66 -12.13 19.83 -1.50
C LEU A 66 -12.41 20.59 -0.20
N GLY A 67 -12.04 20.03 0.96
CA GLY A 67 -12.15 20.70 2.25
C GLY A 67 -13.36 20.31 3.10
N ALA A 68 -14.11 19.25 2.75
CA ALA A 68 -15.19 18.76 3.61
C ALA A 68 -14.65 18.43 5.01
N GLY A 69 -15.15 19.08 6.06
CA GLY A 69 -14.76 18.83 7.45
C GLY A 69 -15.44 17.58 8.05
N MET A 70 -14.91 17.07 9.18
CA MET A 70 -15.67 16.12 10.00
C MET A 70 -16.94 16.80 10.50
N SER A 71 -18.09 16.25 10.16
CA SER A 71 -19.40 16.87 10.41
C SER A 71 -20.50 15.80 10.44
N PRO A 72 -21.68 16.10 11.02
CA PRO A 72 -22.85 15.24 10.86
C PRO A 72 -23.20 15.04 9.39
N TYR A 73 -23.76 13.86 9.03
CA TYR A 73 -24.07 13.55 7.64
C TYR A 73 -24.89 14.62 6.91
N ALA A 74 -25.85 15.28 7.58
CA ALA A 74 -26.67 16.30 6.94
C ALA A 74 -25.84 17.49 6.38
N GLU A 75 -24.80 17.91 7.08
CA GLU A 75 -23.89 18.96 6.63
C GLU A 75 -22.97 18.47 5.51
N PHE A 76 -22.44 17.26 5.64
CA PHE A 76 -21.64 16.62 4.59
C PHE A 76 -22.45 16.41 3.30
N ARG A 77 -23.71 15.99 3.41
CA ARG A 77 -24.62 15.81 2.29
C ARG A 77 -24.92 17.13 1.60
N LYS A 78 -25.05 18.24 2.35
CA LYS A 78 -25.16 19.59 1.78
C LYS A 78 -23.87 20.00 1.04
N PHE A 79 -22.70 19.73 1.61
CA PHE A 79 -21.42 19.95 0.93
C PHE A 79 -21.36 19.17 -0.40
N LEU A 80 -21.79 17.91 -0.42
CA LEU A 80 -21.83 17.10 -1.64
C LEU A 80 -22.77 17.69 -2.71
N ASP A 81 -23.91 18.29 -2.33
CA ASP A 81 -24.77 18.98 -3.30
C ASP A 81 -24.10 20.22 -3.88
N GLU A 82 -23.45 21.02 -3.03
CA GLU A 82 -22.80 22.28 -3.44
C GLU A 82 -21.57 22.04 -4.33
N HIS A 83 -20.90 20.90 -4.17
CA HIS A 83 -19.61 20.60 -4.82
C HIS A 83 -19.63 19.32 -5.69
N TRP A 84 -20.80 18.83 -6.09
CA TRP A 84 -20.93 17.53 -6.76
C TRP A 84 -20.08 17.41 -8.03
N ASP A 85 -20.03 18.47 -8.84
CA ASP A 85 -19.28 18.50 -10.10
C ASP A 85 -17.76 18.45 -9.85
N GLU A 86 -17.28 19.17 -8.83
CA GLU A 86 -15.88 19.11 -8.40
C GLU A 86 -15.52 17.72 -7.87
N VAL A 87 -16.35 17.14 -7.00
CA VAL A 87 -16.16 15.79 -6.44
C VAL A 87 -16.08 14.78 -7.58
N SER A 88 -17.04 14.82 -8.50
CA SER A 88 -17.10 13.92 -9.67
C SER A 88 -15.83 14.03 -10.53
N ARG A 89 -15.35 15.26 -10.78
CA ARG A 89 -14.12 15.49 -11.55
C ARG A 89 -12.89 14.87 -10.88
N ILE A 90 -12.77 14.98 -9.56
CA ILE A 90 -11.68 14.37 -8.80
C ILE A 90 -11.80 12.85 -8.81
N VAL A 91 -12.99 12.30 -8.54
CA VAL A 91 -13.24 10.85 -8.57
C VAL A 91 -12.87 10.25 -9.92
N LEU A 92 -13.26 10.90 -11.03
CA LEU A 92 -12.97 10.40 -12.37
C LEU A 92 -11.47 10.51 -12.73
N SER A 93 -10.75 11.51 -12.23
CA SER A 93 -9.33 11.74 -12.54
C SER A 93 -8.34 11.03 -11.60
N ARG A 94 -8.74 10.73 -10.36
CA ARG A 94 -7.85 10.14 -9.33
C ARG A 94 -8.18 8.67 -9.04
N ALA A 95 -7.27 7.99 -8.36
CA ALA A 95 -7.48 6.62 -7.87
C ALA A 95 -7.14 6.53 -6.38
N THR A 96 -7.72 5.55 -5.70
CA THR A 96 -7.33 5.19 -4.33
C THR A 96 -5.91 4.64 -4.35
N GLN A 97 -4.95 5.37 -3.80
CA GLN A 97 -3.53 5.02 -3.83
C GLN A 97 -2.92 5.16 -2.43
N THR A 98 -3.25 4.24 -1.54
CA THR A 98 -2.74 4.25 -0.16
C THR A 98 -1.26 3.89 -0.15
N ASN A 99 -0.37 4.89 -0.12
CA ASN A 99 1.07 4.70 0.01
C ASN A 99 1.46 4.40 1.47
N GLU A 100 1.13 3.20 1.95
CA GLU A 100 1.29 2.81 3.37
C GLU A 100 2.73 2.47 3.73
N VAL A 101 3.46 3.49 4.20
CA VAL A 101 4.86 3.42 4.64
C VAL A 101 5.08 2.41 5.77
N GLY A 102 4.09 2.19 6.63
CA GLY A 102 4.18 1.23 7.72
C GLY A 102 4.59 -0.18 7.28
N ARG A 103 4.25 -0.58 6.05
CA ARG A 103 4.60 -1.90 5.49
C ARG A 103 6.11 -2.10 5.34
N CYS A 104 6.92 -1.05 5.28
CA CYS A 104 8.38 -1.20 5.31
C CYS A 104 8.85 -1.95 6.56
N ALA A 105 8.16 -1.83 7.70
CA ALA A 105 8.52 -2.57 8.92
C ALA A 105 8.40 -4.09 8.73
N THR A 106 7.45 -4.54 7.92
CA THR A 106 7.27 -5.98 7.62
C THR A 106 8.27 -6.48 6.58
N LEU A 107 8.77 -5.60 5.71
CA LEU A 107 9.71 -5.95 4.63
C LEU A 107 11.16 -5.89 5.09
N LEU A 108 11.48 -5.04 6.08
CA LEU A 108 12.85 -4.77 6.50
C LEU A 108 13.66 -6.03 6.87
N PRO A 109 13.14 -7.00 7.67
CA PRO A 109 13.91 -8.20 8.02
C PRO A 109 14.30 -9.03 6.79
N SER A 110 13.39 -9.19 5.82
CA SER A 110 13.67 -9.89 4.56
C SER A 110 14.66 -9.14 3.68
N LEU A 111 14.52 -7.81 3.56
CA LEU A 111 15.46 -6.98 2.80
C LEU A 111 16.88 -7.04 3.38
N ALA A 112 17.01 -6.99 4.72
CA ALA A 112 18.30 -7.11 5.38
C ALA A 112 18.90 -8.50 5.24
N ALA A 113 18.09 -9.56 5.30
CA ALA A 113 18.54 -10.93 5.06
C ALA A 113 19.05 -11.13 3.62
N ILE A 114 18.38 -10.53 2.62
CA ILE A 114 18.84 -10.52 1.23
C ILE A 114 20.19 -9.79 1.12
N ALA A 115 20.30 -8.56 1.66
CA ALA A 115 21.55 -7.80 1.62
C ALA A 115 22.72 -8.56 2.28
N ALA A 116 22.48 -9.20 3.42
CA ALA A 116 23.48 -10.00 4.13
C ALA A 116 23.90 -11.25 3.35
N THR A 117 22.95 -11.92 2.69
CA THR A 117 23.22 -13.13 1.88
C THR A 117 24.01 -12.79 0.62
N GLU A 118 23.63 -11.69 -0.05
CA GLU A 118 24.24 -11.26 -1.30
C GLU A 118 25.59 -10.54 -1.08
N GLY A 119 25.83 -10.00 0.12
CA GLY A 119 27.04 -9.21 0.42
C GLY A 119 27.16 -7.93 -0.42
N ARG A 120 26.01 -7.41 -0.90
CA ARG A 120 25.91 -6.29 -1.84
C ARG A 120 24.79 -5.33 -1.41
N PRO A 121 24.88 -4.03 -1.75
CA PRO A 121 23.78 -3.11 -1.53
C PRO A 121 22.55 -3.48 -2.37
N LEU A 122 21.38 -2.97 -2.01
CA LEU A 122 20.12 -3.27 -2.66
C LEU A 122 19.80 -2.27 -3.79
N ALA A 123 19.23 -2.81 -4.87
CA ALA A 123 18.53 -2.06 -5.89
C ALA A 123 17.04 -2.44 -5.83
N LEU A 124 16.18 -1.50 -5.44
CA LEU A 124 14.76 -1.77 -5.17
C LEU A 124 13.87 -1.35 -6.33
N ILE A 125 12.93 -2.21 -6.71
CA ILE A 125 11.78 -1.88 -7.55
C ILE A 125 10.49 -2.15 -6.78
N GLU A 126 9.63 -1.14 -6.64
CA GLU A 126 8.27 -1.31 -6.14
C GLU A 126 7.29 -1.32 -7.31
N VAL A 127 6.41 -2.33 -7.40
CA VAL A 127 5.27 -2.29 -8.33
C VAL A 127 3.99 -1.94 -7.58
N GLY A 128 3.21 -0.99 -8.12
CA GLY A 128 2.12 -0.32 -7.38
C GLY A 128 2.63 0.78 -6.44
N ALA A 129 3.67 1.50 -6.87
CA ALA A 129 4.47 2.35 -6.00
C ALA A 129 3.76 3.62 -5.48
N SER A 130 2.68 4.07 -6.11
CA SER A 130 2.06 5.37 -5.83
C SER A 130 3.10 6.51 -5.90
N ALA A 131 3.46 7.12 -4.76
CA ALA A 131 4.52 8.14 -4.63
C ALA A 131 5.92 7.56 -4.31
N GLY A 132 6.06 6.24 -4.30
CA GLY A 132 7.31 5.53 -4.05
C GLY A 132 7.79 5.56 -2.60
N LEU A 133 6.91 5.89 -1.64
CA LEU A 133 7.34 6.04 -0.24
C LEU A 133 7.80 4.72 0.40
N ALA A 134 7.40 3.55 -0.10
CA ALA A 134 7.88 2.28 0.45
C ALA A 134 9.28 1.87 -0.05
N LEU A 135 9.87 2.64 -0.97
CA LEU A 135 11.24 2.47 -1.50
C LEU A 135 12.34 3.05 -0.60
N PHE A 136 11.99 3.53 0.59
CA PHE A 136 12.92 4.16 1.54
C PHE A 136 13.13 3.35 2.84
N PRO A 137 13.17 1.99 2.81
CA PRO A 137 13.30 1.23 4.05
C PRO A 137 14.64 1.50 4.77
N ASP A 138 15.66 1.93 4.03
CA ASP A 138 16.99 2.35 4.49
C ASP A 138 17.01 3.73 5.18
N ARG A 139 15.93 4.50 5.09
CA ARG A 139 15.86 5.88 5.61
C ARG A 139 14.79 6.07 6.67
N TYR A 140 14.13 5.00 7.11
CA TYR A 140 13.12 5.05 8.17
C TYR A 140 13.65 4.48 9.48
N SER A 141 13.00 4.88 10.58
CA SER A 141 13.25 4.31 11.90
C SER A 141 12.19 3.27 12.21
N TYR A 142 12.56 2.27 12.99
CA TYR A 142 11.73 1.11 13.31
C TYR A 142 11.77 0.82 14.81
N GLU A 143 10.61 0.47 15.35
CA GLU A 143 10.48 -0.09 16.70
C GLU A 143 9.75 -1.43 16.59
N PHE A 144 10.48 -2.50 16.86
CA PHE A 144 9.97 -3.87 16.89
C PHE A 144 9.72 -4.30 18.33
N ASP A 145 8.47 -4.61 18.66
CA ASP A 145 8.03 -4.97 20.00
C ASP A 145 7.61 -6.44 20.04
N ASP A 146 8.40 -7.30 20.69
CA ASP A 146 8.12 -8.73 20.84
C ASP A 146 7.21 -9.08 22.04
N GLY A 147 6.68 -8.06 22.72
CA GLY A 147 5.87 -8.19 23.94
C GLY A 147 6.69 -8.18 25.23
N GLY A 148 8.03 -8.21 25.15
CA GLY A 148 8.94 -8.06 26.29
C GLY A 148 9.95 -6.93 26.10
N THR A 149 10.54 -6.81 24.91
CA THR A 149 11.57 -5.83 24.57
C THR A 149 11.23 -5.09 23.28
N VAL A 150 11.55 -3.79 23.26
CA VAL A 150 11.49 -2.98 22.05
C VAL A 150 12.88 -2.85 21.44
N THR A 151 13.09 -3.48 20.28
CA THR A 151 14.30 -3.33 19.48
C THR A 151 14.15 -2.15 18.54
N ARG A 152 15.14 -1.25 18.54
CA ARG A 152 15.17 -0.08 17.67
C ARG A 152 16.21 -0.24 16.57
N VAL A 153 15.80 0.00 15.34
CA VAL A 153 16.68 0.03 14.16
C VAL A 153 16.37 1.31 13.40
N GLY A 154 17.37 2.07 12.99
CA GLY A 154 17.14 3.35 12.32
C GLY A 154 18.43 3.99 11.86
N PRO A 155 18.36 5.05 11.04
CA PRO A 155 19.54 5.80 10.67
C PRO A 155 20.18 6.43 11.93
N HIS A 156 21.51 6.52 11.94
CA HIS A 156 22.19 7.31 12.96
C HIS A 156 21.71 8.76 12.85
N ALA A 157 21.32 9.36 13.97
CA ALA A 157 20.89 10.75 14.03
C ALA A 157 22.03 11.65 13.54
N SER A 158 21.95 12.10 12.29
CA SER A 158 22.75 13.21 11.78
C SER A 158 21.82 14.42 11.75
N GLY A 159 22.16 15.46 12.51
CA GLY A 159 21.28 16.61 12.78
C GLY A 159 20.93 17.48 11.56
N GLU A 160 21.28 17.06 10.35
CA GLU A 160 21.06 17.79 9.10
C GLU A 160 19.89 17.24 8.26
N ARG A 161 19.36 16.05 8.58
CA ARG A 161 18.27 15.41 7.82
C ARG A 161 16.90 15.56 8.51
N PRO A 162 15.78 15.54 7.74
CA PRO A 162 14.43 15.44 8.30
C PRO A 162 14.31 14.25 9.25
N GLU A 163 13.59 14.43 10.36
CA GLU A 163 13.33 13.33 11.28
C GLU A 163 12.45 12.28 10.57
N PRO A 164 12.95 11.04 10.36
CA PRO A 164 12.19 10.04 9.65
C PRO A 164 10.97 9.59 10.48
N PRO A 165 9.93 9.02 9.84
CA PRO A 165 8.88 8.37 10.58
C PRO A 165 9.44 7.18 11.37
N VAL A 166 8.88 6.96 12.57
CA VAL A 166 9.10 5.74 13.36
C VAL A 166 7.99 4.74 13.05
N LEU A 167 8.36 3.62 12.44
CA LEU A 167 7.47 2.55 12.04
C LEU A 167 7.44 1.49 13.14
N ARG A 168 6.35 1.49 13.90
CA ARG A 168 6.12 0.56 15.00
C ARG A 168 5.49 -0.73 14.50
N CYS A 169 6.07 -1.86 14.85
CA CYS A 169 5.60 -3.18 14.48
C CYS A 169 5.65 -4.13 15.67
N ARG A 170 4.52 -4.74 16.02
CA ARG A 170 4.52 -5.87 16.96
C ARG A 170 5.07 -7.10 16.27
N THR A 171 5.93 -7.84 16.95
CA THR A 171 6.60 -9.01 16.40
C THR A 171 6.27 -10.27 17.18
N SER A 172 6.19 -11.40 16.50
CA SER A 172 6.15 -12.71 17.13
C SER A 172 6.93 -13.74 16.29
N GLY A 173 7.35 -14.83 16.92
CA GLY A 173 8.24 -15.81 16.30
C GLY A 173 9.70 -15.33 16.21
N PRO A 174 10.57 -16.11 15.56
CA PRO A 174 12.00 -15.83 15.47
C PRO A 174 12.32 -14.81 14.36
N VAL A 175 11.80 -13.58 14.49
CA VAL A 175 12.04 -12.53 13.47
C VAL A 175 13.55 -12.22 13.39
N PRO A 176 14.18 -12.32 12.20
CA PRO A 176 15.59 -12.00 12.01
C PRO A 176 15.78 -10.49 11.90
N LEU A 177 15.63 -9.78 13.03
CA LEU A 177 15.83 -8.34 13.08
C LEU A 177 17.28 -7.98 12.78
N PRO A 178 17.54 -6.99 11.90
CA PRO A 178 18.90 -6.63 11.56
C PRO A 178 19.52 -5.66 12.58
N ASP A 179 20.83 -5.76 12.78
CA ASP A 179 21.60 -4.83 13.64
C ASP A 179 21.73 -3.42 13.02
N SER A 180 21.61 -3.32 11.70
CA SER A 180 21.70 -2.06 10.95
C SER A 180 20.79 -2.09 9.71
N LEU A 181 20.43 -0.92 9.21
CA LEU A 181 19.62 -0.83 7.99
C LEU A 181 20.43 -1.29 6.76
N PRO A 182 19.81 -2.01 5.80
CA PRO A 182 20.47 -2.36 4.56
C PRO A 182 20.75 -1.11 3.73
N GLU A 183 21.88 -1.09 3.03
CA GLU A 183 22.20 -0.01 2.09
C GLU A 183 21.35 -0.16 0.81
N VAL A 184 20.69 0.93 0.39
CA VAL A 184 19.91 1.00 -0.86
C VAL A 184 20.52 2.05 -1.77
N VAL A 185 21.23 1.59 -2.82
CA VAL A 185 21.97 2.47 -3.76
C VAL A 185 21.14 2.87 -4.98
N TRP A 186 20.04 2.18 -5.24
CA TRP A 186 19.16 2.48 -6.37
C TRP A 186 17.72 2.12 -6.03
N ARG A 187 16.77 2.97 -6.44
CA ARG A 187 15.34 2.80 -6.14
C ARG A 187 14.48 3.30 -7.28
N ALA A 188 13.54 2.49 -7.72
CA ALA A 188 12.56 2.85 -8.74
C ALA A 188 11.18 2.25 -8.44
N GLY A 189 10.12 2.84 -8.99
CA GLY A 189 8.75 2.40 -8.81
C GLY A 189 7.97 2.39 -10.11
N ILE A 190 6.98 1.51 -10.22
CA ILE A 190 6.01 1.48 -11.31
C ILE A 190 4.63 1.69 -10.72
N ASP A 191 3.86 2.62 -11.28
CA ASP A 191 2.46 2.81 -10.94
C ASP A 191 1.68 3.25 -12.19
N LEU A 192 0.37 2.98 -12.24
CA LEU A 192 -0.48 3.48 -13.33
C LEU A 192 -0.62 5.01 -13.29
N ASN A 193 -0.57 5.59 -12.08
CA ASN A 193 -0.69 7.02 -11.84
C ASN A 193 0.31 7.45 -10.76
N PRO A 194 1.62 7.47 -11.04
CA PRO A 194 2.61 7.84 -10.03
C PRO A 194 2.38 9.27 -9.53
N LEU A 195 2.51 9.46 -8.23
CA LEU A 195 2.28 10.74 -7.56
C LEU A 195 3.62 11.43 -7.25
N ASP A 196 3.77 12.71 -7.61
CA ASP A 196 5.02 13.43 -7.36
C ASP A 196 4.97 14.09 -5.97
N VAL A 197 5.83 13.64 -5.06
CA VAL A 197 5.94 14.21 -3.71
C VAL A 197 6.35 15.69 -3.68
N ARG A 198 6.84 16.25 -4.79
CA ARG A 198 7.15 17.68 -4.94
C ARG A 198 5.95 18.48 -5.46
N ASN A 199 4.93 17.83 -6.01
CA ASN A 199 3.70 18.46 -6.44
C ASN A 199 2.75 18.64 -5.23
N PRO A 200 2.39 19.88 -4.85
CA PRO A 200 1.51 20.12 -3.71
C PRO A 200 0.13 19.46 -3.86
N ASP A 201 -0.41 19.36 -5.07
CA ASP A 201 -1.72 18.73 -5.30
C ASP A 201 -1.68 17.21 -5.08
N ASP A 202 -0.59 16.55 -5.46
CA ASP A 202 -0.41 15.11 -5.23
C ASP A 202 -0.20 14.82 -3.74
N VAL A 203 0.52 15.70 -3.04
CA VAL A 203 0.68 15.62 -1.59
C VAL A 203 -0.66 15.82 -0.88
N ALA A 204 -1.45 16.82 -1.29
CA ALA A 204 -2.78 17.02 -0.74
C ALA A 204 -3.71 15.83 -1.03
N TRP A 205 -3.57 15.18 -2.19
CA TRP A 205 -4.32 13.95 -2.51
C TRP A 205 -3.92 12.78 -1.59
N LEU A 206 -2.62 12.56 -1.40
CA LEU A 206 -2.12 11.55 -0.46
C LEU A 206 -2.64 11.80 0.96
N GLU A 207 -2.67 13.07 1.40
CA GLU A 207 -3.23 13.44 2.71
C GLU A 207 -4.74 13.21 2.79
N ALA A 208 -5.50 13.48 1.72
CA ALA A 208 -6.95 13.29 1.68
C ALA A 208 -7.36 11.80 1.74
N LEU A 209 -6.48 10.90 1.31
CA LEU A 209 -6.65 9.45 1.44
C LEU A 209 -6.47 8.94 2.89
N ILE A 210 -5.89 9.75 3.78
CA ILE A 210 -5.80 9.43 5.21
C ILE A 210 -7.09 9.82 5.92
N TRP A 211 -7.66 8.86 6.63
CA TRP A 211 -8.97 9.00 7.26
C TRP A 211 -8.96 10.10 8.33
N PRO A 212 -10.09 10.77 8.59
CA PRO A 212 -10.12 12.01 9.37
C PRO A 212 -9.49 11.88 10.76
N GLU A 213 -9.72 10.75 11.44
CA GLU A 213 -9.26 10.47 12.81
C GLU A 213 -7.79 9.98 12.88
N GLN A 214 -7.16 9.69 11.74
CA GLN A 214 -5.84 9.04 11.68
C GLN A 214 -4.69 10.04 11.59
N GLU A 215 -4.65 11.01 12.50
CA GLU A 215 -3.61 12.06 12.48
C GLU A 215 -2.19 11.48 12.60
N PHE A 216 -2.02 10.39 13.35
CA PHE A 216 -0.73 9.67 13.43
C PHE A 216 -0.25 9.13 12.06
N ARG A 217 -1.17 8.70 11.17
CA ARG A 217 -0.82 8.29 9.81
C ARG A 217 -0.53 9.49 8.92
N ARG A 218 -1.21 10.62 9.14
CA ARG A 218 -0.95 11.88 8.44
C ARG A 218 0.45 12.42 8.77
N GLU A 219 0.82 12.41 10.05
CA GLU A 219 2.18 12.79 10.48
C GLU A 219 3.23 11.84 9.87
N ARG A 220 3.01 10.52 9.93
CA ARG A 220 3.88 9.52 9.29
C ARG A 220 4.07 9.80 7.80
N LEU A 221 2.97 10.06 7.07
CA LEU A 221 2.99 10.38 5.66
C LEU A 221 3.82 11.64 5.38
N ARG A 222 3.62 12.72 6.14
CA ARG A 222 4.37 13.98 5.99
C ARG A 222 5.87 13.78 6.21
N ARG A 223 6.26 13.03 7.25
CA ARG A 223 7.67 12.70 7.50
C ARG A 223 8.27 11.84 6.37
N ALA A 224 7.52 10.86 5.87
CA ALA A 224 7.95 10.03 4.75
C ALA A 224 8.12 10.84 3.45
N ILE A 225 7.20 11.77 3.17
CA ILE A 225 7.30 12.72 2.05
C ILE A 225 8.54 13.59 2.19
N ALA A 226 8.84 14.08 3.40
CA ALA A 226 10.05 14.87 3.64
C ALA A 226 11.33 14.08 3.32
N VAL A 227 11.40 12.82 3.73
CA VAL A 227 12.52 11.91 3.37
C VAL A 227 12.61 11.69 1.87
N ALA A 228 11.48 11.40 1.20
CA ALA A 228 11.46 11.14 -0.24
C ALA A 228 11.81 12.38 -1.07
N ARG A 229 11.56 13.59 -0.56
CA ARG A 229 11.92 14.85 -1.25
C ARG A 229 13.42 15.11 -1.28
N GLU A 230 14.21 14.55 -0.36
CA GLU A 230 15.67 14.69 -0.37
C GLU A 230 16.29 14.02 -1.61
N ASP A 231 15.72 12.89 -2.03
CA ASP A 231 16.21 12.05 -3.13
C ASP A 231 15.04 11.25 -3.73
N PRO A 232 14.20 11.88 -4.57
CA PRO A 232 12.99 11.26 -5.09
C PRO A 232 13.29 10.00 -5.90
N PRO A 233 12.50 8.93 -5.76
CA PRO A 233 12.72 7.71 -6.54
C PRO A 233 12.39 7.94 -8.01
N LEU A 234 12.97 7.11 -8.89
CA LEU A 234 12.54 7.04 -10.29
C LEU A 234 11.16 6.39 -10.36
N LEU A 235 10.11 7.15 -10.68
CA LEU A 235 8.76 6.62 -10.88
C LEU A 235 8.41 6.55 -12.37
N VAL A 236 8.03 5.35 -12.81
CA VAL A 236 7.61 5.08 -14.19
C VAL A 236 6.09 4.89 -14.22
N ALA A 237 5.43 5.73 -15.01
CA ALA A 237 4.00 5.57 -15.27
C ALA A 237 3.75 4.41 -16.23
N GLY A 238 2.86 3.48 -15.87
CA GLY A 238 2.40 2.44 -16.77
C GLY A 238 2.01 1.13 -16.08
N ASP A 239 1.62 0.17 -16.91
CA ASP A 239 1.31 -1.18 -16.45
C ASP A 239 2.58 -1.90 -15.95
N LEU A 240 2.47 -2.52 -14.78
CA LEU A 240 3.59 -3.21 -14.13
C LEU A 240 4.17 -4.35 -14.97
N ASN A 241 3.35 -5.09 -15.72
CA ASN A 241 3.82 -6.19 -16.56
C ASN A 241 4.53 -5.67 -17.81
N ALA A 242 4.13 -4.52 -18.32
CA ALA A 242 4.78 -3.87 -19.45
C ALA A 242 6.12 -3.21 -19.09
N GLN A 243 6.19 -2.53 -17.93
CA GLN A 243 7.34 -1.69 -17.58
C GLN A 243 8.47 -2.45 -16.87
N LEU A 244 8.13 -3.49 -16.08
CA LEU A 244 9.08 -4.15 -15.19
C LEU A 244 10.37 -4.66 -15.88
N PRO A 245 10.32 -5.36 -17.03
CA PRO A 245 11.55 -5.85 -17.67
C PRO A 245 12.53 -4.72 -18.02
N SER A 246 12.01 -3.61 -18.56
CA SER A 246 12.83 -2.46 -18.96
C SER A 246 13.39 -1.69 -17.77
N LEU A 247 12.64 -1.62 -16.67
CA LEU A 247 13.08 -0.95 -15.46
C LEU A 247 14.12 -1.78 -14.70
N ALA A 248 13.91 -3.10 -14.61
CA ALA A 248 14.87 -4.03 -14.02
C ALA A 248 16.23 -4.02 -14.75
N ALA A 249 16.23 -3.80 -16.06
CA ALA A 249 17.46 -3.68 -16.84
C ALA A 249 18.32 -2.46 -16.44
N GLN A 250 17.72 -1.41 -15.88
CA GLN A 250 18.42 -0.19 -15.44
C GLN A 250 19.07 -0.32 -14.05
N ALA A 251 18.70 -1.34 -13.28
CA ALA A 251 19.28 -1.57 -11.96
C ALA A 251 20.79 -1.87 -12.06
N PRO A 252 21.64 -1.26 -11.20
CA PRO A 252 23.08 -1.50 -11.18
C PRO A 252 23.43 -3.00 -11.05
N ALA A 253 24.45 -3.44 -11.78
CA ALA A 253 24.85 -4.86 -11.80
C ALA A 253 25.58 -5.30 -10.51
N ASP A 254 26.18 -4.35 -9.80
CA ASP A 254 26.87 -4.52 -8.52
C ASP A 254 25.93 -4.46 -7.30
N ALA A 255 24.63 -4.26 -7.51
CA ALA A 255 23.60 -4.31 -6.47
C ALA A 255 22.72 -5.57 -6.60
N ALA A 256 22.19 -6.04 -5.47
CA ALA A 256 21.19 -7.10 -5.44
C ALA A 256 19.82 -6.53 -5.85
N LEU A 257 19.27 -7.01 -6.97
CA LEU A 257 17.96 -6.57 -7.46
C LEU A 257 16.85 -7.22 -6.63
N VAL A 258 15.99 -6.38 -6.04
CA VAL A 258 14.79 -6.82 -5.32
C VAL A 258 13.56 -6.14 -5.92
N VAL A 259 12.61 -6.93 -6.39
CA VAL A 259 11.27 -6.44 -6.75
C VAL A 259 10.34 -6.73 -5.58
N LEU A 260 9.68 -5.68 -5.08
CA LEU A 260 8.75 -5.75 -3.97
C LEU A 260 7.37 -5.22 -4.36
N HIS A 261 6.33 -5.74 -3.71
CA HIS A 261 5.00 -5.15 -3.78
C HIS A 261 4.16 -5.45 -2.56
N SER A 262 3.18 -4.58 -2.31
CA SER A 262 2.20 -4.77 -1.25
C SER A 262 0.81 -4.29 -1.63
N ALA A 263 -0.19 -5.17 -1.43
CA ALA A 263 -1.60 -4.91 -1.76
C ALA A 263 -1.89 -4.48 -3.21
N VAL A 264 -1.03 -4.83 -4.18
CA VAL A 264 -1.20 -4.41 -5.58
C VAL A 264 -1.73 -5.56 -6.45
N MET A 265 -1.40 -6.80 -6.12
CA MET A 265 -1.75 -7.95 -6.97
C MET A 265 -3.27 -8.22 -7.02
N GLY A 266 -4.03 -7.68 -6.06
CA GLY A 266 -5.50 -7.71 -6.08
C GLY A 266 -6.13 -6.90 -7.22
N TYR A 267 -5.40 -5.94 -7.79
CA TYR A 267 -5.84 -5.16 -8.96
C TYR A 267 -5.66 -5.91 -10.29
N LEU A 268 -4.75 -6.88 -10.34
CA LEU A 268 -4.59 -7.74 -11.52
C LEU A 268 -5.68 -8.82 -11.57
N ASN A 269 -5.99 -9.27 -12.78
CA ASN A 269 -6.73 -10.51 -12.98
C ASN A 269 -5.76 -11.72 -12.92
N ALA A 270 -6.29 -12.94 -13.05
CA ALA A 270 -5.48 -14.15 -12.99
C ALA A 270 -4.35 -14.17 -14.03
N ASP A 271 -4.65 -13.79 -15.28
CA ASP A 271 -3.67 -13.74 -16.37
C ASP A 271 -2.55 -12.73 -16.09
N GLY A 272 -2.91 -11.54 -15.60
CA GLY A 272 -1.95 -10.51 -15.22
C GLY A 272 -1.03 -10.96 -14.08
N ARG A 273 -1.56 -11.68 -13.09
CA ARG A 273 -0.75 -12.28 -12.01
C ARG A 273 0.15 -13.40 -12.53
N ALA A 274 -0.32 -14.21 -13.47
CA ALA A 274 0.46 -15.28 -14.09
C ALA A 274 1.63 -14.72 -14.93
N GLN A 275 1.36 -13.66 -15.71
CA GLN A 275 2.39 -12.93 -16.46
C GLN A 275 3.45 -12.31 -15.54
N PHE A 276 3.03 -11.70 -14.44
CA PHE A 276 3.95 -11.12 -13.46
C PHE A 276 4.87 -12.19 -12.86
N ARG A 277 4.28 -13.33 -12.45
CA ARG A 277 5.04 -14.48 -11.93
C ARG A 277 6.06 -15.01 -12.94
N ALA A 278 5.67 -15.15 -14.21
CA ALA A 278 6.58 -15.59 -15.27
C ALA A 278 7.74 -14.61 -15.47
N THR A 279 7.47 -13.30 -15.40
CA THR A 279 8.48 -12.24 -15.47
C THR A 279 9.46 -12.34 -14.30
N MET A 280 8.95 -12.49 -13.07
CA MET A 280 9.78 -12.66 -11.88
C MET A 280 10.68 -13.91 -11.95
N GLN A 281 10.15 -15.03 -12.45
CA GLN A 281 10.95 -16.24 -12.66
C GLN A 281 12.06 -16.03 -13.70
N GLY A 282 11.80 -15.24 -14.76
CA GLY A 282 12.83 -14.86 -15.72
C GLY A 282 13.93 -14.02 -15.07
N LEU A 283 13.55 -12.95 -14.37
CA LEU A 283 14.49 -12.06 -13.68
C LEU A 283 15.32 -12.80 -12.60
N ALA A 284 14.71 -13.73 -11.87
CA ALA A 284 15.43 -14.56 -10.91
C ALA A 284 16.52 -15.40 -11.58
N ARG A 285 16.21 -16.03 -12.73
CA ARG A 285 17.19 -16.83 -13.49
C ARG A 285 18.29 -15.98 -14.12
N ASP A 286 17.93 -14.84 -14.70
CA ASP A 286 18.84 -14.06 -15.55
C ASP A 286 19.69 -13.06 -14.75
N ARG A 287 19.18 -12.59 -13.61
CA ARG A 287 19.78 -11.50 -12.82
C ARG A 287 19.94 -11.84 -11.34
N GLY A 288 19.51 -13.03 -10.88
CA GLY A 288 19.45 -13.32 -9.44
C GLY A 288 18.48 -12.41 -8.69
N CYS A 289 17.41 -11.95 -9.36
CA CYS A 289 16.43 -11.07 -8.75
C CYS A 289 15.68 -11.76 -7.61
N HIS A 290 15.56 -11.10 -6.47
CA HIS A 290 14.70 -11.50 -5.37
C HIS A 290 13.31 -10.89 -5.53
N TRP A 291 12.28 -11.64 -5.15
CA TRP A 291 10.89 -11.21 -5.18
C TRP A 291 10.27 -11.22 -3.79
N LEU A 292 9.89 -10.05 -3.28
CA LEU A 292 9.12 -9.90 -2.04
C LEU A 292 7.65 -9.55 -2.34
N SER A 293 6.74 -10.40 -1.90
CA SER A 293 5.29 -10.21 -2.05
C SER A 293 4.65 -10.10 -0.67
N ASN A 294 3.95 -9.01 -0.37
CA ASN A 294 3.18 -8.87 0.87
C ASN A 294 1.70 -8.60 0.55
N GLU A 295 0.90 -9.67 0.45
CA GLU A 295 -0.43 -9.62 -0.17
C GLU A 295 -1.52 -10.25 0.70
N GLY A 296 -2.75 -9.78 0.52
CA GLY A 296 -3.91 -10.25 1.27
C GLY A 296 -4.50 -11.57 0.75
N GLU A 297 -5.46 -12.11 1.50
CA GLU A 297 -6.06 -13.44 1.25
C GLU A 297 -6.57 -13.65 -0.19
N THR A 298 -7.12 -12.63 -0.85
CA THR A 298 -7.69 -12.72 -2.21
C THR A 298 -6.65 -12.86 -3.31
N VAL A 299 -5.38 -12.59 -3.00
CA VAL A 299 -4.25 -12.86 -3.87
C VAL A 299 -3.66 -14.25 -3.57
N ILE A 300 -3.75 -14.71 -2.33
CA ILE A 300 -3.21 -16.00 -1.91
C ILE A 300 -4.12 -17.14 -2.36
N PHE A 301 -5.42 -17.04 -2.05
CA PHE A 301 -6.45 -17.99 -2.45
C PHE A 301 -7.17 -17.45 -3.70
N GLN A 302 -7.19 -18.26 -4.76
CA GLN A 302 -7.82 -17.93 -6.03
C GLN A 302 -9.31 -18.35 -6.02
N GLU A 303 -10.10 -17.75 -6.92
CA GLU A 303 -11.54 -18.06 -7.07
C GLU A 303 -11.81 -19.52 -7.48
N ASP A 304 -10.85 -20.17 -8.15
CA ASP A 304 -10.94 -21.59 -8.52
C ASP A 304 -10.62 -22.56 -7.37
N GLY A 305 -10.41 -22.03 -6.15
CA GLY A 305 -10.07 -22.80 -4.95
C GLY A 305 -8.60 -23.18 -4.85
N SER A 306 -7.77 -22.82 -5.83
CA SER A 306 -6.31 -23.00 -5.74
C SER A 306 -5.68 -21.98 -4.80
N SER A 307 -4.54 -22.35 -4.22
CA SER A 307 -3.72 -21.45 -3.42
C SER A 307 -2.33 -21.35 -4.04
N VAL A 308 -1.74 -20.16 -4.02
CA VAL A 308 -0.32 -19.98 -4.35
C VAL A 308 0.61 -20.52 -3.25
N VAL A 309 0.05 -20.81 -2.06
CA VAL A 309 0.71 -21.48 -0.93
C VAL A 309 -0.23 -22.55 -0.36
N PRO A 310 -0.12 -23.81 -0.80
CA PRO A 310 -1.03 -24.87 -0.39
C PRO A 310 -1.04 -25.17 1.12
N GLU A 311 0.06 -24.91 1.83
CA GLU A 311 0.15 -25.22 3.26
C GLU A 311 -0.44 -24.14 4.18
N MET A 312 -0.95 -23.02 3.64
CA MET A 312 -1.39 -21.88 4.46
C MET A 312 -2.85 -21.99 4.91
N ASP A 313 -3.07 -21.86 6.22
CA ASP A 313 -4.41 -21.84 6.81
C ASP A 313 -5.14 -20.52 6.51
N ALA A 314 -6.27 -20.62 5.80
CA ALA A 314 -7.13 -19.48 5.48
C ALA A 314 -7.64 -18.75 6.74
N GLY A 315 -7.85 -19.46 7.85
CA GLY A 315 -8.25 -18.87 9.13
C GLY A 315 -7.20 -17.90 9.68
N ARG A 316 -5.91 -18.20 9.51
CA ARG A 316 -4.79 -17.35 9.97
C ARG A 316 -4.60 -16.12 9.08
N LEU A 317 -4.95 -16.20 7.80
CA LEU A 317 -4.80 -15.09 6.86
C LEU A 317 -5.98 -14.12 6.83
N ARG A 318 -7.11 -14.45 7.45
CA ARG A 318 -8.27 -13.57 7.48
C ARG A 318 -7.90 -12.19 8.07
N GLY A 319 -8.03 -11.14 7.25
CA GLY A 319 -7.67 -9.76 7.63
C GLY A 319 -6.16 -9.49 7.80
N ASN A 320 -5.31 -10.46 7.46
CA ASN A 320 -3.86 -10.36 7.47
C ASN A 320 -3.32 -10.50 6.04
N PHE A 321 -2.05 -10.15 5.87
CA PHE A 321 -1.29 -10.40 4.65
C PHE A 321 -0.31 -11.55 4.86
N LEU A 322 0.15 -12.14 3.76
CA LEU A 322 1.25 -13.09 3.73
C LEU A 322 2.44 -12.45 3.04
N LEU A 323 3.56 -12.39 3.77
CA LEU A 323 4.87 -12.06 3.21
C LEU A 323 5.50 -13.33 2.64
N GLN A 324 5.86 -13.27 1.35
CA GLN A 324 6.58 -14.31 0.65
C GLN A 324 7.89 -13.77 0.09
N HIS A 325 8.92 -14.60 0.11
CA HIS A 325 10.19 -14.39 -0.59
C HIS A 325 10.36 -15.50 -1.64
N ASP A 326 10.42 -15.12 -2.92
CA ASP A 326 10.54 -16.03 -4.07
C ASP A 326 9.45 -17.11 -4.07
N GLY A 327 8.23 -16.72 -3.68
CA GLY A 327 7.07 -17.60 -3.56
C GLY A 327 7.01 -18.42 -2.27
N ARG A 328 8.07 -18.41 -1.44
CA ARG A 328 8.08 -19.11 -0.15
C ARG A 328 7.47 -18.22 0.95
N PRO A 329 6.52 -18.71 1.75
CA PRO A 329 6.03 -18.00 2.93
C PRO A 329 7.16 -17.70 3.92
N VAL A 330 7.19 -16.47 4.42
CA VAL A 330 8.18 -16.01 5.41
C VAL A 330 7.50 -15.52 6.68
N ALA A 331 6.41 -14.77 6.56
CA ALA A 331 5.72 -14.21 7.71
C ALA A 331 4.24 -13.93 7.40
N ILE A 332 3.40 -13.93 8.44
CA ILE A 332 2.05 -13.34 8.39
C ILE A 332 2.16 -11.90 8.90
N THR A 333 1.60 -10.95 8.17
CA THR A 333 1.79 -9.52 8.45
C THR A 333 0.46 -8.80 8.61
N GLY A 334 0.48 -7.69 9.36
CA GLY A 334 -0.64 -6.77 9.40
C GLY A 334 -0.69 -5.91 8.12
N PRO A 335 -1.89 -5.61 7.57
CA PRO A 335 -2.04 -4.88 6.29
C PRO A 335 -1.45 -3.47 6.27
N HIS A 336 -1.11 -2.90 7.43
CA HIS A 336 -0.50 -1.57 7.59
C HIS A 336 0.88 -1.61 8.27
N GLY A 337 1.48 -2.79 8.35
CA GLY A 337 2.79 -3.01 8.97
C GLY A 337 2.81 -2.98 10.50
N GLN A 338 1.63 -3.03 11.14
CA GLN A 338 1.48 -2.98 12.59
C GLN A 338 1.84 -4.29 13.31
N ARG A 339 1.98 -5.40 12.57
CA ARG A 339 2.26 -6.74 13.08
C ARG A 339 3.11 -7.54 12.08
N LEU A 340 4.02 -8.36 12.59
CA LEU A 340 4.86 -9.30 11.84
C LEU A 340 5.03 -10.59 12.66
N ASP A 341 4.43 -11.68 12.20
CA ASP A 341 4.56 -13.01 12.79
C ASP A 341 5.41 -13.89 11.88
N TRP A 342 6.65 -14.16 12.28
CA TRP A 342 7.59 -14.97 11.48
C TRP A 342 7.23 -16.47 11.51
N LEU A 343 7.38 -17.16 10.38
CA LEU A 343 6.97 -18.56 10.18
C LEU A 343 8.11 -19.58 10.40
#